data_AF-A0A7I8EL27-F1
#
_entry.id   AF-A0A7I8EL27-F1
#
_cell.length_a   1.000
_cell.length_b   1.000
_cell.length_c   1.000
_cell.angle_alpha   90.00
_cell.angle_beta   90.00
_cell.angle_gamma   90.00
#
_symmetry.space_group_name_H-M   'P 1'
#
loop_
_entity.id
_entity.type
_entity.pdbx_description
1 polymer ?
#
loop_
_entity_poly.entity_id
_entity_poly.type
_entity_poly.pdbx_seq_one_letter_code
_entity_poly.pdbx_strand_id
1 'polypeptide(L)'
;MVRFLATQVGVDPTLIAQYAWEGRTIEAHRAQIRAITKIRELRRADEEALLTWLCTDILPHEHHPERLRELICAECRTRGIDVPDDIAALIETGFASYQTQIYAVIVARLPPEIQKRLDAFLVSVPVTEGEEEEELPLNFRKSLMPWSCC
;
A
#
# COMPACT_ATOMS: atom_id res chain seq x y z
N MET A 1 -18.84 20.33 4.55
CA MET A 1 -19.04 18.90 4.21
C MET A 1 -20.47 18.61 3.75
N VAL A 2 -21.52 18.81 4.56
CA VAL A 2 -22.93 18.53 4.21
C VAL A 2 -23.39 19.14 2.88
N ARG A 3 -23.09 20.43 2.64
CA ARG A 3 -23.44 21.12 1.39
C ARG A 3 -22.77 20.52 0.15
N PHE A 4 -21.54 20.03 0.29
CA PHE A 4 -20.82 19.39 -0.81
C PHE A 4 -21.51 18.07 -1.19
N LEU A 5 -21.82 17.22 -0.21
CA LEU A 5 -22.55 15.96 -0.43
C LEU A 5 -23.95 16.19 -1.02
N ALA A 6 -24.66 17.21 -0.54
CA ALA A 6 -25.98 17.60 -1.07
C ALA A 6 -25.93 17.97 -2.55
N THR A 7 -24.87 18.65 -2.96
CA THR A 7 -24.64 18.99 -4.37
C THR A 7 -24.38 17.74 -5.21
N GLN A 8 -23.62 16.77 -4.69
CA GLN A 8 -23.32 15.52 -5.41
C GLN A 8 -24.56 14.63 -5.61
N VAL A 9 -25.47 14.64 -4.64
CA VAL A 9 -26.67 13.76 -4.64
C VAL A 9 -27.93 14.50 -5.12
N GLY A 10 -27.86 15.82 -5.35
CA GLY A 10 -28.97 16.61 -5.85
C GLY A 10 -30.10 16.82 -4.83
N VAL A 11 -29.79 16.83 -3.54
CA VAL A 11 -30.75 16.98 -2.44
C VAL A 11 -30.46 18.21 -1.59
N ASP A 12 -31.47 18.73 -0.91
CA ASP A 12 -31.30 19.87 -0.01
C ASP A 12 -30.30 19.54 1.13
N PRO A 13 -29.34 20.43 1.45
CA PRO A 13 -28.38 20.21 2.53
C PRO A 13 -29.01 19.92 3.89
N THR A 14 -30.20 20.47 4.18
CA THR A 14 -30.92 20.24 5.43
C THR A 14 -31.37 18.79 5.58
N LEU A 15 -31.71 18.11 4.49
CA LEU A 15 -32.08 16.69 4.51
C LEU A 15 -30.89 15.80 4.87
N ILE A 16 -29.70 16.11 4.34
CA ILE A 16 -28.45 15.41 4.69
C ILE A 16 -28.07 15.67 6.15
N ALA A 17 -28.26 16.90 6.65
CA ALA A 17 -27.97 17.26 8.03
C ALA A 17 -28.89 16.54 9.04
N GLN A 18 -30.16 16.37 8.69
CA GLN A 18 -31.17 15.72 9.55
C GLN A 18 -31.21 14.20 9.38
N TYR A 19 -30.47 13.66 8.41
CA TYR A 19 -30.43 12.23 8.15
C TYR A 19 -29.84 11.49 9.35
N ALA A 20 -30.50 10.40 9.75
CA ALA A 20 -30.02 9.54 10.82
C ALA A 20 -28.82 8.71 10.33
N TRP A 21 -27.60 9.23 10.59
CA TRP A 21 -26.34 8.58 10.23
C TRP A 21 -25.98 7.36 11.09
N GLU A 22 -26.80 7.07 12.11
CA GLU A 22 -26.63 5.96 13.04
C GLU A 22 -27.97 5.23 13.25
N GLY A 23 -27.90 3.93 13.56
CA GLY A 23 -29.05 3.09 13.86
C GLY A 23 -29.62 2.33 12.65
N ARG A 24 -30.79 1.71 12.85
CA ARG A 24 -31.38 0.73 11.92
C ARG A 24 -31.72 1.29 10.54
N THR A 25 -32.07 2.57 10.44
CA THR A 25 -32.46 3.19 9.16
C THR A 25 -31.28 3.27 8.18
N ILE A 26 -30.10 3.70 8.64
CA ILE A 26 -28.92 3.74 7.77
C ILE A 26 -28.43 2.34 7.40
N GLU A 27 -28.54 1.36 8.30
CA GLU A 27 -28.22 -0.04 8.00
C GLU A 27 -29.10 -0.59 6.87
N ALA A 28 -30.41 -0.34 6.95
CA ALA A 28 -31.35 -0.73 5.90
C ALA A 28 -31.07 -0.04 4.56
N HIS A 29 -30.80 1.26 4.56
CA HIS A 29 -30.44 1.98 3.34
C HIS A 29 -29.09 1.52 2.76
N ARG A 30 -28.08 1.22 3.59
CA ARG A 30 -26.80 0.64 3.13
C ARG A 30 -27.02 -0.71 2.46
N ALA A 31 -27.88 -1.56 3.02
CA ALA A 31 -28.24 -2.83 2.41
C ALA A 31 -28.94 -2.65 1.05
N GLN A 32 -29.88 -1.69 0.95
CA GLN A 32 -30.54 -1.34 -0.31
C GLN A 32 -29.56 -0.81 -1.36
N ILE A 33 -28.65 0.09 -0.97
CA ILE A 33 -27.60 0.62 -1.86
C ILE A 33 -26.75 -0.53 -2.39
N ARG A 34 -26.27 -1.42 -1.52
CA ARG A 34 -25.49 -2.61 -1.92
C ARG A 34 -26.26 -3.50 -2.90
N ALA A 35 -27.55 -3.72 -2.67
CA ALA A 35 -28.39 -4.52 -3.57
C ALA A 35 -28.54 -3.88 -4.97
N ILE A 36 -28.63 -2.56 -5.05
CA ILE A 36 -28.76 -1.81 -6.31
C ILE A 36 -27.42 -1.73 -7.05
N THR A 37 -26.34 -1.42 -6.33
CA THR A 37 -25.00 -1.25 -6.91
C THR A 37 -24.34 -2.57 -7.28
N LYS A 38 -24.87 -3.70 -6.77
CA LYS A 38 -24.31 -5.06 -6.95
C LYS A 38 -22.87 -5.19 -6.49
N ILE A 39 -22.42 -4.29 -5.61
CA ILE A 39 -21.10 -4.37 -4.99
C ILE A 39 -21.15 -5.45 -3.92
N ARG A 40 -20.27 -6.43 -4.04
CA ARG A 40 -20.12 -7.51 -3.08
C ARG A 40 -19.05 -7.15 -2.04
N GLU A 41 -19.23 -7.62 -0.80
CA GLU A 41 -18.20 -7.50 0.23
C GLU A 41 -16.88 -8.15 -0.20
N LEU A 42 -15.78 -7.47 0.14
CA LEU A 42 -14.42 -7.95 -0.06
C LEU A 42 -14.21 -9.24 0.76
N ARG A 43 -13.80 -10.32 0.11
CA ARG A 43 -13.41 -11.57 0.78
C ARG A 43 -11.89 -11.70 0.76
N ARG A 44 -11.35 -12.55 1.63
CA ARG A 44 -9.91 -12.88 1.66
C ARG A 44 -9.36 -13.30 0.29
N ALA A 45 -10.11 -14.10 -0.46
CA ALA A 45 -9.70 -14.50 -1.81
C ALA A 45 -9.62 -13.31 -2.80
N ASP A 46 -10.46 -12.29 -2.63
CA ASP A 46 -10.39 -11.08 -3.44
C ASP A 46 -9.16 -10.24 -3.07
N GLU A 47 -8.84 -10.16 -1.78
CA GLU A 47 -7.65 -9.49 -1.27
C GLU A 47 -6.36 -10.15 -1.78
N GLU A 48 -6.27 -11.48 -1.74
CA GLU A 48 -5.16 -12.23 -2.34
C GLU A 48 -5.04 -11.99 -3.86
N ALA A 49 -6.18 -11.95 -4.56
CA ALA A 49 -6.21 -11.65 -5.99
C ALA A 49 -5.85 -10.20 -6.31
N LEU A 50 -6.16 -9.25 -5.42
CA LEU A 50 -5.71 -7.86 -5.54
C LEU A 50 -4.21 -7.73 -5.29
N LEU A 51 -3.67 -8.40 -4.26
CA LEU A 51 -2.24 -8.42 -3.97
C LEU A 51 -1.43 -9.02 -5.13
N THR A 52 -1.92 -10.13 -5.70
CA THR A 52 -1.28 -10.78 -6.85
C THR A 52 -1.21 -9.81 -8.03
N TRP A 53 -2.35 -9.24 -8.42
CA TRP A 53 -2.45 -8.24 -9.48
C TRP A 53 -1.56 -7.02 -9.23
N LEU A 54 -1.54 -6.51 -8.00
CA LEU A 54 -0.72 -5.38 -7.60
C LEU A 54 0.77 -5.68 -7.83
N CYS A 55 1.23 -6.88 -7.46
CA CYS A 55 2.62 -7.30 -7.63
C CYS A 55 3.00 -7.56 -9.09
N THR A 56 2.11 -8.14 -9.89
CA THR A 56 2.43 -8.58 -11.26
C THR A 56 2.26 -7.48 -12.29
N ASP A 57 1.22 -6.66 -12.16
CA ASP A 57 0.79 -5.77 -13.23
C ASP A 57 1.13 -4.30 -12.94
N ILE A 58 1.10 -3.90 -11.66
CA ILE A 58 1.20 -2.48 -11.27
C ILE A 58 2.59 -2.13 -10.72
N LEU A 59 3.04 -2.81 -9.67
CA LEU A 59 4.32 -2.53 -9.00
C LEU A 59 5.56 -2.60 -9.89
N PRO A 60 5.59 -3.28 -11.05
CA PRO A 60 6.73 -3.15 -11.96
C PRO A 60 6.91 -1.77 -12.60
N HIS A 61 5.88 -0.91 -12.61
CA HIS A 61 5.88 0.36 -13.34
C HIS A 61 5.42 1.57 -12.51
N GLU A 62 4.69 1.36 -11.41
CA GLU A 62 4.16 2.44 -10.56
C GLU A 62 4.43 2.14 -9.08
N HIS A 63 4.87 3.18 -8.36
CA HIS A 63 5.23 3.10 -6.94
C HIS A 63 4.65 4.25 -6.10
N HIS A 64 4.05 5.26 -6.75
CA HIS A 64 3.51 6.42 -6.06
C HIS A 64 2.27 6.04 -5.25
N PRO A 65 2.23 6.26 -3.92
CA PRO A 65 1.19 5.73 -3.05
C PRO A 65 -0.23 6.20 -3.43
N GLU A 66 -0.40 7.48 -3.74
CA GLU A 66 -1.71 8.00 -4.19
C GLU A 66 -2.18 7.37 -5.51
N ARG A 67 -1.27 7.13 -6.46
CA ARG A 67 -1.61 6.47 -7.73
C ARG A 67 -1.99 5.01 -7.50
N LEU A 68 -1.26 4.30 -6.64
CA LEU A 68 -1.62 2.94 -6.25
C LEU A 68 -3.01 2.90 -5.60
N ARG A 69 -3.32 3.87 -4.74
CA ARG A 69 -4.64 3.99 -4.11
C ARG A 69 -5.75 4.16 -5.13
N GLU A 70 -5.57 5.05 -6.11
CA GLU A 70 -6.51 5.26 -7.22
C GLU A 70 -6.73 3.99 -8.06
N LEU A 71 -5.63 3.30 -8.41
CA LEU A 71 -5.64 2.08 -9.20
C LEU A 71 -6.34 0.94 -8.46
N ILE A 72 -6.05 0.74 -7.17
CA ILE A 72 -6.72 -0.27 -6.33
C ILE A 72 -8.22 0.01 -6.26
N CYS A 73 -8.62 1.28 -6.03
CA CYS A 73 -10.03 1.65 -6.01
C CYS A 73 -10.72 1.40 -7.36
N ALA A 74 -10.03 1.68 -8.47
CA ALA A 74 -10.55 1.43 -9.81
C ALA A 74 -10.71 -0.08 -10.07
N GLU A 75 -9.72 -0.88 -9.68
CA GLU A 75 -9.75 -2.34 -9.84
C GLU A 75 -10.86 -2.99 -9.01
N CYS A 76 -11.07 -2.52 -7.78
CA CYS A 76 -12.19 -2.97 -6.94
C CYS A 76 -13.54 -2.70 -7.61
N ARG A 77 -13.70 -1.51 -8.21
CA ARG A 77 -14.91 -1.16 -8.98
C ARG A 77 -15.09 -2.06 -10.20
N THR A 78 -14.02 -2.36 -10.94
CA THR A 78 -14.06 -3.27 -12.09
C THR A 78 -14.48 -4.68 -11.69
N ARG A 79 -14.01 -5.16 -10.53
CA ARG A 79 -14.35 -6.48 -9.98
C ARG A 79 -15.71 -6.51 -9.26
N GLY A 80 -16.36 -5.36 -9.08
CA GLY A 80 -17.62 -5.25 -8.34
C GLY A 80 -17.48 -5.65 -6.87
N ILE A 81 -16.31 -5.41 -6.28
CA ILE A 81 -16.01 -5.69 -4.88
C ILE A 81 -15.88 -4.39 -4.10
N ASP A 82 -16.19 -4.46 -2.80
CA ASP A 82 -16.01 -3.33 -1.90
C ASP A 82 -14.52 -2.99 -1.78
N VAL A 83 -14.24 -1.72 -1.52
CA VAL A 83 -12.86 -1.24 -1.36
C VAL A 83 -12.33 -1.72 0.00
N PRO A 84 -11.07 -2.17 0.10
CA PRO A 84 -10.47 -2.52 1.39
C PRO A 84 -10.54 -1.34 2.37
N ASP A 85 -10.83 -1.63 3.64
CA ASP A 85 -10.89 -0.63 4.70
C ASP A 85 -9.53 0.08 4.87
N ASP A 86 -8.44 -0.69 4.75
CA ASP A 86 -7.07 -0.19 4.83
C ASP A 86 -6.28 -0.47 3.53
N ILE A 87 -6.35 0.49 2.60
CA ILE A 87 -5.62 0.42 1.34
C ILE A 87 -4.11 0.59 1.57
N ALA A 88 -3.69 1.32 2.61
CA ALA A 88 -2.28 1.57 2.88
C ALA A 88 -1.59 0.27 3.31
N ALA A 89 -2.21 -0.50 4.20
CA ALA A 89 -1.72 -1.82 4.61
C ALA A 89 -1.62 -2.79 3.42
N LEU A 90 -2.58 -2.75 2.48
CA LEU A 90 -2.53 -3.55 1.26
C LEU A 90 -1.34 -3.16 0.37
N ILE A 91 -1.08 -1.86 0.23
CA ILE A 91 0.06 -1.34 -0.54
C ILE A 91 1.38 -1.78 0.11
N GLU A 92 1.54 -1.62 1.42
CA GLU A 92 2.73 -2.06 2.16
C GLU A 92 2.98 -3.56 2.01
N THR A 93 1.93 -4.37 2.16
CA THR A 93 2.00 -5.83 1.98
C THR A 93 2.37 -6.20 0.53
N GLY A 94 1.81 -5.49 -0.44
CA GLY A 94 2.14 -5.64 -1.86
C GLY A 94 3.61 -5.31 -2.13
N PHE A 95 4.12 -4.20 -1.61
CA PHE A 95 5.53 -3.82 -1.74
C PHE A 95 6.47 -4.85 -1.13
N ALA A 96 6.21 -5.31 0.09
CA ALA A 96 7.04 -6.33 0.74
C ALA A 96 7.06 -7.64 -0.07
N SER A 97 5.91 -8.04 -0.60
CA SER A 97 5.77 -9.24 -1.44
C SER A 97 6.52 -9.09 -2.77
N TYR A 98 6.35 -7.96 -3.45
CA TYR A 98 7.03 -7.64 -4.70
C TYR A 98 8.55 -7.57 -4.53
N GLN A 99 9.03 -6.91 -3.47
CA GLN A 99 10.46 -6.83 -3.14
C GLN A 99 11.06 -8.22 -2.91
N THR A 100 10.38 -9.07 -2.15
CA THR A 100 10.82 -10.44 -1.90
C THR A 100 10.94 -11.24 -3.21
N GLN A 101 9.94 -11.11 -4.09
CA GLN A 101 9.94 -11.79 -5.39
C GLN A 101 11.06 -11.29 -6.30
N ILE A 102 11.21 -9.98 -6.45
CA ILE A 102 12.23 -9.42 -7.35
C ILE A 102 13.64 -9.70 -6.82
N TYR A 103 13.87 -9.66 -5.51
CA TYR A 103 15.15 -10.02 -4.92
C TYR A 103 15.49 -11.49 -5.14
N ALA A 104 14.53 -12.41 -4.98
CA ALA A 104 14.74 -13.82 -5.28
C ALA A 104 15.13 -14.02 -6.76
N VAL A 105 14.46 -13.33 -7.69
CA VAL A 105 14.78 -13.39 -9.12
C VAL A 105 16.16 -12.80 -9.42
N ILE A 106 16.52 -11.66 -8.82
CA ILE A 106 17.82 -11.02 -9.00
C ILE A 106 18.91 -11.97 -8.50
N VAL A 107 18.83 -12.45 -7.25
CA VAL A 107 19.82 -13.35 -6.66
C VAL A 107 19.97 -14.62 -7.51
N ALA A 108 18.87 -15.23 -7.96
CA ALA A 108 18.92 -16.41 -8.82
C ALA A 108 19.64 -16.18 -10.16
N ARG A 109 19.69 -14.94 -10.66
CA ARG A 109 20.42 -14.57 -11.88
C ARG A 109 21.90 -14.27 -11.63
N LEU A 110 22.32 -14.03 -10.40
CA LEU A 110 23.74 -13.80 -10.07
C LEU A 110 24.50 -15.14 -10.04
N PRO A 111 25.68 -15.24 -10.68
CA PRO A 111 26.54 -16.41 -10.53
C PRO A 111 26.92 -16.66 -9.06
N PRO A 112 27.04 -17.92 -8.62
CA PRO A 112 27.32 -18.25 -7.23
C PRO A 112 28.65 -17.68 -6.74
N GLU A 113 29.61 -17.46 -7.64
CA GLU A 113 30.89 -16.80 -7.33
C GLU A 113 30.72 -15.34 -6.91
N ILE A 114 29.82 -14.60 -7.58
CA ILE A 114 29.54 -13.20 -7.25
C ILE A 114 28.75 -13.12 -5.95
N GLN A 115 27.82 -14.05 -5.70
CA GLN A 115 27.09 -14.14 -4.43
C GLN A 115 28.05 -14.33 -3.26
N LYS A 116 28.95 -15.32 -3.34
CA LYS A 116 29.97 -15.55 -2.30
C LYS A 116 30.87 -14.34 -2.05
N ARG A 117 31.25 -13.63 -3.11
CA ARG A 117 32.05 -12.40 -2.99
C ARG A 117 31.27 -11.28 -2.30
N LEU A 118 29.98 -11.12 -2.60
CA LEU A 118 29.12 -10.15 -1.92
C LEU A 118 28.93 -10.52 -0.45
N ASP A 119 28.68 -11.79 -0.14
CA ASP A 119 28.54 -12.28 1.24
C ASP A 119 29.82 -12.04 2.04
N ALA A 120 31.00 -12.19 1.43
CA ALA A 120 32.28 -11.92 2.07
C ALA A 120 32.47 -10.45 2.46
N PHE A 121 31.83 -9.48 1.78
CA PHE A 121 31.86 -8.07 2.16
C PHE A 121 30.97 -7.76 3.38
N LEU A 122 29.94 -8.57 3.64
CA LEU A 122 29.03 -8.39 4.78
C LEU A 122 29.61 -8.93 6.09
N VAL A 123 30.63 -9.78 6.02
CA VAL A 123 31.41 -10.21 7.19
C VAL A 123 32.35 -9.08 7.57
N SER A 124 31.91 -8.18 8.46
CA SER A 124 32.79 -7.16 9.01
C SER A 124 33.97 -7.85 9.69
N VAL A 125 35.19 -7.51 9.26
CA VAL A 125 36.41 -7.82 10.01
C VAL A 125 36.18 -7.31 11.44
N PRO A 126 36.37 -8.13 12.49
CA PRO A 126 36.26 -7.63 13.84
C PRO A 126 37.25 -6.46 13.95
N VAL A 127 36.72 -5.27 14.22
CA VAL A 127 37.54 -4.13 14.61
C VAL A 127 38.29 -4.58 15.86
N THR A 128 39.55 -4.95 15.69
CA THR A 128 40.43 -5.19 16.82
C THR A 128 40.58 -3.85 17.51
N GLU A 129 39.99 -3.74 18.70
CA GLU A 129 40.20 -2.61 19.61
C GLU A 129 41.70 -2.38 19.75
N GLY A 130 42.13 -1.23 19.25
CA GLY A 130 43.50 -0.76 19.15
C GLY A 130 43.44 0.70 18.78
N GLU A 131 43.06 1.50 19.78
CA GLU A 131 43.21 2.94 19.96
C GLU A 131 43.72 3.76 18.75
N GLU A 132 42.83 4.59 18.19
CA GLU A 132 43.01 6.05 18.10
C GLU A 132 41.67 6.65 17.63
N GLU A 133 41.05 7.44 18.50
CA GLU A 133 39.87 8.26 18.18
C GLU A 133 40.27 9.33 17.16
N GLU A 134 40.20 9.03 15.87
CA GLU A 134 40.00 10.07 14.86
C GLU A 134 38.50 10.30 14.72
N GLU A 135 38.02 11.38 15.36
CA GLU A 135 36.72 11.98 15.08
C GLU A 135 36.59 12.25 13.58
N LEU A 136 35.94 11.32 12.86
CA LEU A 136 35.51 11.57 11.50
C LEU A 136 34.39 12.62 11.52
N PRO A 137 34.50 13.71 10.75
CA PRO A 137 33.57 14.82 10.82
C PRO A 137 32.12 14.38 10.53
N LEU A 138 31.22 14.96 11.32
CA LEU A 138 29.79 14.66 11.47
C LEU A 138 28.92 15.01 10.24
N ASN A 139 29.42 14.81 9.02
CA ASN A 139 28.71 15.11 7.77
C ASN A 139 28.38 13.85 6.94
N PHE A 140 28.07 12.72 7.57
CA PHE A 140 27.44 11.58 6.87
C PHE A 140 26.23 10.97 7.61
N ARG A 141 25.64 11.72 8.55
CA ARG A 141 24.46 11.27 9.33
C ARG A 141 23.10 11.70 8.75
N LYS A 142 23.04 12.16 7.50
CA LYS A 142 21.80 12.67 6.86
C LYS A 142 21.46 12.07 5.49
N SER A 143 21.73 10.79 5.25
CA SER A 143 21.12 10.09 4.10
C SER A 143 20.34 8.82 4.43
N LEU A 144 20.19 8.46 5.72
CA LEU A 144 19.28 7.39 6.10
C LEU A 144 17.87 7.96 6.37
N MET A 145 17.09 8.00 5.28
CA MET A 145 15.65 8.27 5.15
C MET A 145 15.20 9.73 5.36
N PRO A 146 14.40 10.26 4.41
CA PRO A 146 12.96 9.98 4.42
C PRO A 146 12.41 9.65 3.02
N TRP A 147 11.96 8.40 2.82
CA TRP A 147 10.76 8.20 1.99
C TRP A 147 9.55 8.52 2.86
N SER A 148 9.31 9.82 2.99
CA SER A 148 8.12 10.42 3.57
C SER A 148 7.90 11.71 2.78
N CYS A 149 6.73 11.84 2.17
CA CYS A 149 6.31 12.91 1.23
C CYS A 149 6.94 12.88 -0.17
N CYS A 150 6.26 12.19 -1.10
CA CYS A 150 5.53 12.82 -2.20
C CYS A 150 4.45 11.86 -2.71
#